data_AF-A0A6M4FK56-F1
#
_entry.id   AF-A0A6M4FK56-F1
#
_cell.length_a   1.000
_cell.length_b   1.000
_cell.length_c   1.000
_cell.angle_alpha   90.00
_cell.angle_beta   90.00
_cell.angle_gamma   90.00
#
_symmetry.space_group_name_H-M   'P 1'
#
loop_
_entity.id
_entity.type
_entity.pdbx_description
1 polymer ?
#
loop_
_entity_poly.entity_id
_entity_poly.type
_entity_poly.pdbx_seq_one_letter_code
_entity_poly.pdbx_strand_id
1 'polypeptide(L)'
;MDKLIDHLSSEWDALSQAPLDFVIFSVLVLMAAYALARWRYGSVVEQLRATNETLRERIHLKDEQVDQYRSRALQLEDKHMEVVDTTEEALRDKALGVVRGIRDIKDKYHSAYEEATINVSRDQEDRHDDDDEQRQLGAADPLMRIMGMALGEYSREYKVDAILLRDELRTRLSEYQPDPMTHDMLYEHPTNFFGLEGVATDLERMAKTLTSK
;
A
#
# COMPACT_ATOMS: atom_id res chain seq x y z
N MET A 1 -14.85 -14.74 53.68
CA MET A 1 -16.19 -15.31 53.43
C MET A 1 -16.58 -16.29 54.52
N ASP A 2 -15.68 -17.15 54.94
CA ASP A 2 -15.95 -18.22 55.93
C ASP A 2 -16.57 -17.73 57.24
N LYS A 3 -16.02 -16.66 57.85
CA LYS A 3 -16.58 -16.08 59.09
C LYS A 3 -18.00 -15.51 58.96
N LEU A 4 -18.40 -15.06 57.76
CA LEU A 4 -19.76 -14.56 57.52
C LEU A 4 -20.74 -15.72 57.32
N ILE A 5 -20.28 -16.80 56.67
CA ILE A 5 -21.06 -18.02 56.45
C ILE A 5 -21.30 -18.73 57.79
N ASP A 6 -20.28 -18.79 58.65
CA ASP A 6 -20.39 -19.40 59.98
C ASP A 6 -21.39 -18.65 60.87
N HIS A 7 -21.37 -17.31 60.84
CA HIS A 7 -22.30 -16.50 61.63
C HIS A 7 -23.74 -16.62 61.12
N LEU A 8 -23.94 -16.66 59.80
CA LEU A 8 -25.25 -16.91 59.18
C LEU A 8 -25.81 -18.28 59.56
N SER A 9 -24.96 -19.30 59.67
CA SER A 9 -25.39 -20.64 60.08
C SER A 9 -25.86 -20.68 61.54
N SER A 10 -25.22 -19.90 62.41
CA SER A 10 -25.56 -19.84 63.84
C SER A 10 -26.87 -19.12 64.13
N GLU A 11 -27.26 -18.16 63.29
CA GLU A 11 -28.48 -17.35 63.45
C GLU A 11 -29.65 -17.82 62.57
N TRP A 12 -29.44 -18.85 61.75
CA TRP A 12 -30.44 -19.38 60.81
C TRP A 12 -31.72 -19.87 61.50
N ASP A 13 -31.57 -20.53 62.64
CA ASP A 13 -32.71 -21.07 63.42
C ASP A 13 -33.58 -19.92 63.98
N ALA A 14 -32.95 -18.83 64.43
CA ALA A 14 -33.62 -17.64 64.94
C ALA A 14 -34.34 -16.85 63.82
N LEU A 15 -33.70 -16.72 62.64
CA LEU A 15 -34.30 -16.07 61.48
C LEU A 15 -35.51 -16.85 60.91
N SER A 16 -35.51 -18.18 61.00
CA SER A 16 -36.60 -19.02 60.48
C SER A 16 -37.88 -18.97 61.31
N GLN A 17 -37.78 -18.64 62.60
CA GLN A 17 -38.92 -18.57 63.53
C GLN A 17 -39.65 -17.22 63.49
N ALA A 18 -39.05 -16.19 62.88
CA ALA A 18 -39.64 -14.86 62.72
C ALA A 18 -40.05 -14.61 61.24
N PRO A 19 -41.35 -14.72 60.89
CA PRO A 19 -41.79 -14.68 59.49
C PRO A 19 -41.52 -13.35 58.78
N LEU A 20 -41.50 -12.22 59.50
CA LEU A 20 -41.17 -10.91 58.92
C LEU A 20 -39.67 -10.78 58.62
N ASP A 21 -38.80 -11.23 59.52
CA ASP A 21 -37.36 -11.15 59.35
C ASP A 21 -36.88 -12.05 58.21
N PHE A 22 -37.49 -13.22 58.06
CA PHE A 22 -37.25 -14.12 56.92
C PHE A 22 -37.62 -13.48 55.57
N VAL A 23 -38.75 -12.76 55.50
CA VAL A 23 -39.18 -12.05 54.28
C VAL A 23 -38.22 -10.91 53.96
N ILE A 24 -37.84 -10.10 54.94
CA ILE A 24 -36.88 -9.00 54.76
C ILE A 24 -35.53 -9.54 54.28
N PHE A 25 -35.02 -10.60 54.91
CA PHE A 25 -33.78 -11.25 54.52
C PHE A 25 -33.85 -11.82 53.09
N SER A 26 -34.94 -12.49 52.73
CA SER A 26 -35.16 -13.03 51.38
C SER A 26 -35.16 -11.92 50.31
N VAL A 27 -35.81 -10.79 50.59
CA VAL A 27 -35.81 -9.62 49.70
C VAL A 27 -34.40 -9.04 49.56
N LEU A 28 -33.63 -8.95 50.64
CA LEU A 28 -32.24 -8.48 50.61
C LEU A 28 -31.34 -9.39 49.77
N VAL A 29 -31.47 -10.72 49.91
CA VAL A 29 -30.71 -11.69 49.12
C VAL A 29 -31.08 -11.59 47.63
N LEU A 30 -32.37 -11.45 47.30
CA LEU A 30 -32.82 -11.25 45.92
C LEU A 30 -32.30 -9.94 45.32
N MET A 31 -32.29 -8.85 46.09
CA MET A 31 -31.72 -7.57 45.64
C MET A 31 -30.20 -7.67 45.42
N ALA A 32 -29.47 -8.35 46.32
CA ALA A 32 -28.05 -8.58 46.17
C ALA A 32 -27.74 -9.46 44.95
N ALA A 33 -28.50 -10.54 44.74
CA ALA A 33 -28.38 -11.41 43.57
C ALA A 33 -28.68 -10.64 42.27
N TYR A 34 -29.72 -9.80 42.25
CA TYR A 34 -30.05 -8.95 41.11
C TYR A 34 -28.95 -7.93 40.82
N ALA A 35 -28.39 -7.27 41.85
CA ALA A 35 -27.30 -6.32 41.71
C ALA A 35 -26.04 -6.99 41.14
N LEU A 36 -25.67 -8.16 41.65
CA LEU A 36 -24.53 -8.95 41.17
C LEU A 36 -24.74 -9.43 39.73
N ALA A 37 -25.94 -9.92 39.40
CA ALA A 37 -26.28 -10.32 38.03
C ALA A 37 -26.21 -9.12 37.08
N ARG A 38 -26.82 -8.00 37.45
CA ARG A 38 -26.79 -6.76 36.65
C ARG A 38 -25.36 -6.26 36.42
N TRP A 39 -24.50 -6.32 37.44
CA TRP A 39 -23.10 -5.93 37.32
C TRP A 39 -22.32 -6.87 36.38
N ARG A 40 -22.45 -8.19 36.58
CA ARG A 40 -21.71 -9.20 35.80
C ARG A 40 -22.16 -9.30 34.35
N TYR A 41 -23.45 -9.13 34.07
CA TYR A 41 -23.98 -9.14 32.71
C TYR A 41 -23.85 -7.77 32.03
N GLY A 42 -23.84 -6.67 32.79
CA GLY A 42 -23.55 -5.34 32.27
C GLY A 42 -22.18 -5.28 31.59
N SER A 43 -21.14 -5.76 32.27
CA SER A 43 -19.78 -5.79 31.70
C SER A 43 -19.64 -6.70 30.48
N VAL A 44 -20.35 -7.83 30.45
CA VAL A 44 -20.36 -8.73 29.27
C VAL A 44 -21.05 -8.07 28.09
N VAL A 45 -22.19 -7.42 28.32
CA VAL A 45 -22.91 -6.70 27.26
C VAL A 45 -22.07 -5.56 26.71
N GLU A 46 -21.38 -4.81 27.57
CA GLU A 46 -20.45 -3.75 27.15
C GLU A 46 -19.27 -4.32 26.34
N GLN A 47 -18.66 -5.41 26.80
CA GLN A 47 -17.59 -6.08 26.08
C GLN A 47 -18.06 -6.58 24.72
N LEU A 48 -19.24 -7.22 24.64
CA LEU A 48 -19.81 -7.66 23.37
C LEU A 48 -20.11 -6.49 22.45
N ARG A 49 -20.62 -5.37 22.97
CA ARG A 49 -20.87 -4.16 22.17
C ARG A 49 -19.58 -3.59 21.61
N ALA A 50 -18.55 -3.44 22.44
CA ALA A 50 -17.23 -2.98 21.99
C ALA A 50 -16.65 -3.91 20.91
N THR A 51 -16.73 -5.23 21.09
CA THR A 51 -16.27 -6.18 20.05
C THR A 51 -17.07 -6.08 18.76
N ASN A 52 -18.40 -5.90 18.82
CA ASN A 52 -19.22 -5.71 17.62
C ASN A 52 -18.89 -4.39 16.91
N GLU A 53 -18.64 -3.32 17.66
CA GLU A 53 -18.25 -2.02 17.12
C GLU A 53 -16.90 -2.12 16.39
N THR A 54 -15.88 -2.69 17.03
CA THR A 54 -14.58 -2.92 16.38
C THR A 54 -14.66 -3.84 15.16
N LEU A 55 -15.51 -4.87 15.18
CA LEU A 55 -15.73 -5.73 14.01
C LEU A 55 -16.42 -4.97 12.87
N ARG A 56 -17.40 -4.10 13.18
CA ARG A 56 -18.05 -3.24 12.20
C ARG A 56 -17.09 -2.26 11.57
N GLU A 57 -16.23 -1.63 12.37
CA GLU A 57 -15.17 -0.75 11.85
C GLU A 57 -14.22 -1.49 10.91
N ARG A 58 -13.82 -2.71 11.27
CA ARG A 58 -12.98 -3.53 10.39
C ARG A 58 -13.67 -3.90 9.10
N ILE A 59 -14.96 -4.23 9.14
CA ILE A 59 -15.76 -4.50 7.94
C ILE A 59 -15.82 -3.24 7.07
N HIS A 60 -16.13 -2.09 7.66
CA HIS A 60 -16.18 -0.81 6.94
C HIS A 60 -14.85 -0.48 6.25
N LEU A 61 -13.74 -0.59 6.97
CA LEU A 61 -12.40 -0.37 6.39
C LEU A 61 -12.08 -1.36 5.26
N LYS A 62 -12.58 -2.59 5.35
CA LYS A 62 -12.40 -3.60 4.29
C LYS A 62 -13.29 -3.33 3.09
N ASP A 63 -14.52 -2.90 3.29
CA ASP A 63 -15.43 -2.49 2.21
C ASP A 63 -14.85 -1.29 1.45
N GLU A 64 -14.34 -0.28 2.16
CA GLU A 64 -13.63 0.86 1.54
C GLU A 64 -12.42 0.41 0.71
N GLN A 65 -11.62 -0.54 1.22
CA GLN A 65 -10.49 -1.10 0.47
C GLN A 65 -10.97 -1.82 -0.79
N VAL A 66 -12.03 -2.63 -0.70
CA VAL A 66 -12.59 -3.36 -1.83
C VAL A 66 -13.12 -2.40 -2.90
N ASP A 67 -13.82 -1.34 -2.50
CA ASP A 67 -14.33 -0.32 -3.43
C ASP A 67 -13.19 0.46 -4.10
N GLN A 68 -12.11 0.76 -3.37
CA GLN A 68 -10.90 1.35 -3.95
C GLN A 68 -10.22 0.41 -4.96
N TYR A 69 -10.14 -0.89 -4.68
CA TYR A 69 -9.57 -1.85 -5.63
C TYR A 69 -10.47 -2.05 -6.84
N ARG A 70 -11.80 -2.13 -6.65
CA ARG A 70 -12.77 -2.23 -7.75
C ARG A 70 -12.70 -1.00 -8.65
N SER A 71 -12.69 0.20 -8.09
CA SER A 71 -12.60 1.44 -8.88
C SER A 71 -11.29 1.52 -9.67
N ARG A 72 -10.15 1.13 -9.06
CA ARG A 72 -8.87 1.04 -9.77
C ARG A 72 -8.86 -0.02 -10.87
N ALA A 73 -9.46 -1.19 -10.62
CA ALA A 73 -9.56 -2.24 -11.62
C ALA A 73 -10.39 -1.79 -12.83
N LEU A 74 -11.52 -1.11 -12.60
CA LEU A 74 -12.33 -0.52 -13.67
C LEU A 74 -11.56 0.54 -14.46
N GLN A 75 -10.81 1.42 -13.79
CA GLN A 75 -9.96 2.40 -14.47
C GLN A 75 -8.87 1.75 -15.34
N LEU A 76 -8.30 0.63 -14.89
CA LEU A 76 -7.32 -0.13 -15.67
C LEU A 76 -7.96 -0.84 -16.86
N GLU A 77 -9.17 -1.38 -16.68
CA GLU A 77 -9.96 -1.98 -17.76
C GLU A 77 -10.32 -0.94 -18.83
N ASP A 78 -10.80 0.24 -18.42
CA ASP A 78 -11.09 1.36 -19.32
C ASP A 78 -9.84 1.77 -20.11
N LYS A 79 -8.69 1.91 -19.44
CA LYS A 79 -7.40 2.22 -20.09
C LYS A 79 -6.96 1.13 -21.07
N HIS A 80 -7.15 -0.14 -20.69
CA HIS A 80 -6.82 -1.26 -21.55
C HIS A 80 -7.70 -1.25 -22.82
N MET A 81 -9.01 -1.08 -22.68
CA MET A 81 -9.94 -0.94 -23.80
C MET A 81 -9.58 0.25 -24.69
N GLU A 82 -9.21 1.39 -24.10
CA GLU A 82 -8.74 2.56 -24.84
C GLU A 82 -7.49 2.27 -25.67
N VAL A 83 -6.58 1.41 -25.20
CA VAL A 83 -5.38 1.03 -25.94
C VAL A 83 -5.70 -0.01 -27.02
N VAL A 84 -6.50 -1.03 -26.72
CA VAL A 84 -6.86 -2.10 -27.67
C VAL A 84 -7.69 -1.56 -28.83
N ASP A 85 -8.67 -0.71 -28.57
CA ASP A 85 -9.58 -0.18 -29.59
C ASP A 85 -8.95 0.91 -30.47
N THR A 86 -7.70 1.32 -30.21
CA THR A 86 -7.03 2.34 -31.03
C THR A 86 -6.54 1.81 -32.38
N THR A 87 -6.64 2.67 -33.41
CA THR A 87 -6.02 2.44 -34.71
C THR A 87 -4.50 2.37 -34.59
N GLU A 88 -3.82 1.79 -35.57
CA GLU A 88 -2.35 1.69 -35.56
C GLU A 88 -1.67 3.08 -35.48
N GLU A 89 -2.21 4.08 -36.18
CA GLU A 89 -1.73 5.46 -36.11
C GLU A 89 -1.90 6.08 -34.72
N ALA A 90 -3.08 5.92 -34.11
CA ALA A 90 -3.36 6.45 -32.78
C ALA A 90 -2.53 5.73 -31.70
N LEU A 91 -2.35 4.42 -31.83
CA LEU A 91 -1.51 3.61 -30.94
C LEU A 91 -0.04 4.06 -31.02
N ARG A 92 0.46 4.32 -32.23
CA ARG A 92 1.80 4.90 -32.45
C ARG A 92 1.93 6.26 -31.80
N ASP A 93 0.99 7.17 -32.02
CA ASP A 93 1.05 8.53 -31.47
C ASP A 93 1.00 8.51 -29.93
N LYS A 94 0.17 7.64 -29.34
CA LYS A 94 0.10 7.44 -27.89
C LYS A 94 1.42 6.88 -27.33
N ALA A 95 2.00 5.88 -28.00
CA ALA A 95 3.31 5.34 -27.63
C ALA A 95 4.42 6.39 -27.71
N LEU A 96 4.48 7.18 -28.79
CA LEU A 96 5.45 8.26 -28.93
C LEU A 96 5.23 9.39 -27.90
N GLY A 97 3.99 9.64 -27.48
CA GLY A 97 3.67 10.54 -26.38
C GLY A 97 4.27 10.07 -25.05
N VAL A 98 4.10 8.78 -24.71
CA VAL A 98 4.70 8.18 -23.52
C VAL A 98 6.24 8.22 -23.59
N VAL A 99 6.82 7.92 -24.75
CA VAL A 99 8.28 8.00 -24.97
C VAL A 99 8.81 9.41 -24.69
N ARG A 100 8.13 10.45 -25.17
CA ARG A 100 8.50 11.85 -24.88
C ARG A 100 8.45 12.13 -23.38
N GLY A 101 7.36 11.76 -22.70
CA GLY A 101 7.25 11.97 -21.26
C GLY A 101 8.34 11.26 -20.44
N ILE A 102 8.73 10.04 -20.82
CA ILE A 102 9.83 9.32 -20.16
C ILE A 102 11.17 10.05 -20.36
N ARG A 103 11.43 10.57 -21.56
CA ARG A 103 12.64 11.35 -21.84
C ARG A 103 12.63 12.71 -21.14
N ASP A 104 11.48 13.35 -21.03
CA ASP A 104 11.33 14.60 -20.28
C ASP A 104 11.66 14.39 -18.79
N ILE A 105 11.27 13.25 -18.19
CA ILE A 105 11.70 12.90 -16.81
C ILE A 105 13.23 12.81 -16.74
N LYS A 106 13.85 12.09 -17.67
CA LYS A 106 15.30 11.97 -17.71
C LYS A 106 15.95 13.35 -17.79
N ASP A 107 15.56 14.17 -18.75
CA ASP A 107 16.14 15.50 -18.97
C ASP A 107 15.93 16.43 -17.77
N LYS A 108 14.74 16.41 -17.16
CA LYS A 108 14.39 17.16 -15.95
C LYS A 108 15.31 16.85 -14.77
N TYR A 109 15.64 15.57 -14.56
CA TYR A 109 16.47 15.14 -13.43
C TYR A 109 17.96 14.98 -13.80
N HIS A 110 18.31 15.05 -15.08
CA HIS A 110 19.67 14.80 -15.56
C HIS A 110 20.66 15.84 -15.01
N SER A 111 20.35 17.13 -15.14
CA SER A 111 21.24 18.20 -14.66
C SER A 111 21.46 18.14 -13.15
N ALA A 112 20.41 17.85 -12.38
CA ALA A 112 20.52 17.68 -10.94
C ALA A 112 21.37 16.45 -10.57
N TYR A 113 21.24 15.37 -11.33
CA TYR A 113 22.02 14.16 -11.14
C TYR A 113 23.51 14.37 -11.49
N GLU A 114 23.80 15.08 -12.59
CA GLU A 114 25.17 15.45 -12.97
C GLU A 114 25.82 16.34 -11.92
N GLU A 115 25.13 17.36 -11.43
CA GLU A 115 25.62 18.24 -10.37
C GLU A 115 25.92 17.45 -9.09
N ALA A 116 25.00 16.57 -8.67
CA ALA A 116 25.21 15.69 -7.53
C ALA A 116 26.41 14.75 -7.73
N THR A 117 26.61 14.25 -8.95
CA THR A 117 27.74 13.38 -9.28
C THR A 117 29.07 14.14 -9.16
N ILE A 118 29.15 15.36 -9.71
CA ILE A 118 30.36 16.20 -9.63
C ILE A 118 30.69 16.53 -8.16
N ASN A 119 29.69 16.87 -7.36
CA ASN A 119 29.89 17.20 -5.96
C ASN A 119 30.38 15.99 -5.15
N VAL A 120 29.82 14.80 -5.40
CA VAL A 120 30.28 13.54 -4.78
C VAL A 120 31.72 13.22 -5.17
N SER A 121 32.08 13.36 -6.45
CA SER A 121 33.45 13.12 -6.91
C SER A 121 34.46 14.10 -6.31
N ARG A 122 34.11 15.38 -6.18
CA ARG A 122 34.95 16.39 -5.52
C ARG A 122 35.17 16.10 -4.04
N ASP A 123 34.10 15.76 -3.32
CA ASP A 123 34.20 15.39 -1.91
C ASP A 123 35.07 14.14 -1.68
N GLN A 124 35.13 13.23 -2.66
CA GLN A 124 36.02 12.06 -2.64
C GLN A 124 37.49 12.42 -2.94
N GLU A 125 37.77 13.36 -3.84
CA GLU A 125 39.15 13.77 -4.16
C GLU A 125 39.82 14.57 -3.02
N ASP A 126 39.06 15.36 -2.25
CA ASP A 126 39.60 16.24 -1.20
C ASP A 126 39.91 15.51 0.14
N ARG A 127 39.56 14.22 0.31
CA ARG A 127 39.61 13.56 1.64
C ARG A 127 40.14 12.12 1.57
N HIS A 128 41.41 11.96 1.92
CA HIS A 128 42.22 10.77 1.67
C HIS A 128 42.35 9.78 2.86
N ASP A 129 41.42 9.73 3.83
CA ASP A 129 41.55 8.90 5.06
C ASP A 129 40.32 8.01 5.41
N ASP A 130 40.55 6.69 5.30
CA ASP A 130 40.24 5.51 6.16
C ASP A 130 38.84 5.15 6.75
N ASP A 131 37.74 5.90 6.56
CA ASP A 131 36.38 5.35 6.88
C ASP A 131 35.49 5.26 5.62
N ASP A 132 35.79 4.30 4.75
CA ASP A 132 35.16 4.21 3.41
C ASP A 132 33.69 3.76 3.41
N GLU A 133 33.25 2.84 4.27
CA GLU A 133 31.92 2.21 4.15
C GLU A 133 30.75 3.12 4.58
N GLN A 134 30.81 3.72 5.77
CA GLN A 134 29.73 4.62 6.23
C GLN A 134 29.64 5.91 5.40
N ARG A 135 30.74 6.31 4.76
CA ARG A 135 30.82 7.52 3.96
C ARG A 135 30.38 7.30 2.52
N GLN A 136 30.66 6.15 1.90
CA GLN A 136 30.08 5.77 0.61
C GLN A 136 28.54 5.76 0.66
N LEU A 137 27.96 5.30 1.78
CA LEU A 137 26.51 5.33 1.99
C LEU A 137 25.96 6.76 2.07
N GLY A 138 26.69 7.70 2.70
CA GLY A 138 26.30 9.11 2.79
C GLY A 138 26.47 9.88 1.47
N ALA A 139 27.51 9.56 0.70
CA ALA A 139 27.75 10.17 -0.62
C ALA A 139 26.82 9.63 -1.72
N ALA A 140 26.32 8.40 -1.58
CA ALA A 140 25.32 7.82 -2.47
C ALA A 140 23.90 8.40 -2.24
N ASP A 141 23.64 8.99 -1.07
CA ASP A 141 22.30 9.44 -0.66
C ASP A 141 21.69 10.53 -1.59
N PRO A 142 22.42 11.57 -2.02
CA PRO A 142 21.89 12.56 -2.96
C PRO A 142 21.55 11.96 -4.33
N LEU A 143 22.40 11.07 -4.83
CA LEU A 143 22.22 10.39 -6.11
C LEU A 143 21.01 9.45 -6.07
N MET A 144 20.91 8.63 -5.02
CA MET A 144 19.77 7.74 -4.81
C MET A 144 18.46 8.52 -4.65
N ARG A 145 18.48 9.68 -3.98
CA ARG A 145 17.29 10.52 -3.83
C ARG A 145 16.82 11.07 -5.17
N ILE A 146 17.72 11.60 -5.99
CA ILE A 146 17.38 12.13 -7.32
C ILE A 146 16.85 11.02 -8.22
N MET A 147 17.51 9.86 -8.22
CA MET A 147 17.05 8.70 -8.96
C MET A 147 15.67 8.22 -8.46
N GLY A 148 15.47 8.15 -7.15
CA GLY A 148 14.19 7.78 -6.54
C GLY A 148 13.05 8.73 -6.92
N MET A 149 13.33 10.03 -7.06
CA MET A 149 12.34 11.00 -7.56
C MET A 149 11.99 10.72 -9.03
N ALA A 150 12.98 10.52 -9.90
CA ALA A 150 12.77 10.23 -11.32
C ALA A 150 11.99 8.92 -11.53
N LEU A 151 12.41 7.84 -10.86
CA LEU A 151 11.74 6.54 -10.92
C LEU A 151 10.33 6.59 -10.31
N GLY A 152 10.16 7.38 -9.24
CA GLY A 152 8.86 7.62 -8.62
C GLY A 152 7.89 8.36 -9.55
N GLU A 153 8.38 9.35 -10.31
CA GLU A 153 7.57 10.05 -11.32
C GLU A 153 7.17 9.12 -12.46
N TYR A 154 8.11 8.35 -13.01
CA TYR A 154 7.82 7.31 -13.99
C TYR A 154 6.75 6.32 -13.50
N SER A 155 6.90 5.82 -12.27
CA SER A 155 5.96 4.84 -11.72
C SER A 155 4.54 5.40 -11.53
N ARG A 156 4.38 6.70 -11.30
CA ARG A 156 3.07 7.33 -11.11
C ARG A 156 2.40 7.68 -12.43
N GLU A 157 3.17 8.21 -13.38
CA GLU A 157 2.61 8.84 -14.58
C GLU A 157 2.64 7.94 -15.81
N TYR A 158 3.69 7.12 -15.99
CA TYR A 158 3.95 6.45 -17.27
C TYR A 158 4.03 4.93 -17.18
N LYS A 159 4.29 4.32 -16.02
CA LYS A 159 4.48 2.87 -15.88
C LYS A 159 3.31 2.05 -16.43
N VAL A 160 2.09 2.36 -16.02
CA VAL A 160 0.89 1.61 -16.45
C VAL A 160 0.72 1.71 -17.96
N ASP A 161 0.78 2.93 -18.49
CA ASP A 161 0.55 3.15 -19.92
C ASP A 161 1.69 2.53 -20.75
N ALA A 162 2.94 2.59 -20.30
CA ALA A 162 4.07 1.93 -20.93
C ALA A 162 3.90 0.41 -21.02
N ILE A 163 3.40 -0.24 -19.95
CA ILE A 163 3.13 -1.69 -19.92
C ILE A 163 1.99 -2.05 -20.88
N LEU A 164 0.86 -1.33 -20.79
CA LEU A 164 -0.30 -1.58 -21.65
C LEU A 164 0.05 -1.41 -23.14
N LEU A 165 0.77 -0.34 -23.47
CA LEU A 165 1.21 -0.07 -24.83
C LEU A 165 2.20 -1.12 -25.33
N ARG A 166 3.15 -1.55 -24.50
CA ARG A 166 4.07 -2.64 -24.84
C ARG A 166 3.31 -3.92 -25.21
N ASP A 167 2.36 -4.31 -24.38
CA ASP A 167 1.62 -5.57 -24.56
C ASP A 167 0.76 -5.54 -25.83
N GLU A 168 0.07 -4.42 -26.09
CA GLU A 168 -0.70 -4.22 -27.32
C GLU A 168 0.20 -4.17 -28.56
N LEU A 169 1.30 -3.40 -28.51
CA LEU A 169 2.25 -3.30 -29.62
C LEU A 169 2.86 -4.65 -29.98
N ARG A 170 3.23 -5.47 -28.98
CA ARG A 170 3.74 -6.83 -29.19
C ARG A 170 2.68 -7.77 -29.78
N THR A 171 1.42 -7.59 -29.40
CA THR A 171 0.31 -8.37 -29.97
C THR A 171 0.16 -8.09 -31.47
N ARG A 172 0.33 -6.83 -31.90
CA ARG A 172 0.30 -6.44 -33.32
C ARG A 172 1.61 -6.73 -34.07
N LEU A 173 2.73 -6.78 -33.35
CA LEU A 173 4.07 -7.04 -33.88
C LEU A 173 4.59 -8.41 -33.41
N SER A 174 3.93 -9.48 -33.85
CA SER A 174 4.24 -10.86 -33.44
C SER A 174 5.69 -11.32 -33.76
N GLU A 175 6.36 -10.69 -34.71
CA GLU A 175 7.75 -10.97 -35.09
C GLU A 175 8.78 -10.04 -34.41
N TYR A 176 8.32 -9.09 -33.57
CA TYR A 176 9.22 -8.16 -32.90
C TYR A 176 10.10 -8.89 -31.89
N GLN A 177 11.41 -8.77 -32.07
CA GLN A 177 12.39 -9.22 -31.10
C GLN A 177 12.84 -8.01 -30.27
N PRO A 178 12.53 -7.97 -28.96
CA PRO A 178 13.04 -6.94 -28.10
C PRO A 178 14.57 -7.00 -28.04
N ASP A 179 15.18 -5.85 -27.77
CA ASP A 179 16.62 -5.77 -27.54
C ASP A 179 17.01 -6.73 -26.39
N PRO A 180 18.09 -7.53 -26.49
CA PRO A 180 18.51 -8.41 -25.40
C PRO A 180 18.77 -7.69 -24.08
N MET A 181 19.07 -6.38 -24.12
CA MET A 181 19.18 -5.58 -22.90
C MET A 181 17.82 -5.16 -22.34
N THR A 182 16.77 -5.12 -23.17
CA THR A 182 15.43 -4.69 -22.77
C THR A 182 14.58 -5.87 -22.30
N HIS A 183 14.63 -6.14 -21.00
CA HIS A 183 13.80 -7.18 -20.36
C HIS A 183 12.45 -6.61 -19.90
N ASP A 184 11.42 -7.45 -19.85
CA ASP A 184 10.07 -7.04 -19.41
C ASP A 184 10.05 -6.39 -18.02
N MET A 185 10.96 -6.83 -17.14
CA MET A 185 11.14 -6.26 -15.81
C MET A 185 11.54 -4.77 -15.82
N LEU A 186 12.13 -4.25 -16.90
CA LEU A 186 12.50 -2.83 -17.00
C LEU A 186 11.29 -1.91 -17.07
N TYR A 187 10.17 -2.38 -17.64
CA TYR A 187 8.91 -1.62 -17.66
C TYR A 187 8.28 -1.54 -16.27
N GLU A 188 8.52 -2.56 -15.43
CA GLU A 188 7.97 -2.59 -14.08
C GLU A 188 8.86 -1.87 -13.08
N HIS A 189 10.17 -2.07 -13.19
CA HIS A 189 11.17 -1.67 -12.22
C HIS A 189 12.46 -1.20 -12.90
N PRO A 190 12.45 -0.04 -13.60
CA PRO A 190 13.69 0.54 -14.06
C PRO A 190 14.54 0.92 -12.84
N THR A 191 15.82 0.53 -12.84
CA THR A 191 16.72 0.74 -11.70
C THR A 191 17.54 2.03 -11.80
N ASN A 192 17.64 2.60 -13.01
CA ASN A 192 18.42 3.81 -13.29
C ASN A 192 17.89 4.52 -14.56
N PHE A 193 18.51 5.65 -14.92
CA PHE A 193 18.19 6.40 -16.15
C PHE A 193 18.39 5.58 -17.43
N PHE A 194 19.34 4.63 -17.46
CA PHE A 194 19.51 3.74 -18.62
C PHE A 194 18.31 2.80 -18.76
N GLY A 195 17.73 2.35 -17.64
CA GLY A 195 16.50 1.56 -17.64
C GLY A 195 15.32 2.36 -18.21
N LEU A 196 15.16 3.63 -17.80
CA LEU A 196 14.14 4.51 -18.36
C LEU A 196 14.34 4.75 -19.86
N GLU A 197 15.58 5.00 -20.30
CA GLU A 197 15.90 5.14 -21.72
C GLU A 197 15.66 3.85 -22.49
N GLY A 198 15.93 2.68 -21.89
CA GLY A 198 15.66 1.37 -22.47
C GLY A 198 14.17 1.17 -22.75
N VAL A 199 13.31 1.50 -21.78
CA VAL A 199 11.85 1.49 -21.95
C VAL A 199 11.42 2.44 -23.07
N ALA A 200 11.91 3.68 -23.05
CA ALA A 200 11.57 4.67 -24.08
C ALA A 200 12.02 4.24 -25.48
N THR A 201 13.23 3.68 -25.60
CA THR A 201 13.79 3.24 -26.87
C THR A 201 13.05 2.04 -27.44
N ASP A 202 12.68 1.07 -26.62
CA ASP A 202 11.94 -0.13 -27.04
C ASP A 202 10.51 0.22 -27.48
N LEU A 203 9.80 1.05 -26.71
CA LEU A 203 8.49 1.59 -27.11
C LEU A 203 8.57 2.38 -28.42
N GLU A 204 9.59 3.24 -28.58
CA GLU A 204 9.78 4.02 -29.81
C GLU A 204 10.05 3.11 -31.01
N ARG A 205 10.86 2.07 -30.83
CA ARG A 205 11.18 1.10 -31.87
C ARG A 205 9.93 0.34 -32.31
N MET A 206 9.13 -0.17 -31.36
CA MET A 206 7.85 -0.83 -31.67
C MET A 206 6.88 0.13 -32.38
N ALA A 207 6.70 1.35 -31.85
CA ALA A 207 5.79 2.33 -32.43
C ALA A 207 6.16 2.72 -33.87
N LYS A 208 7.46 2.89 -34.17
CA LYS A 208 7.94 3.18 -35.54
C LYS A 208 7.81 1.98 -36.46
N THR A 209 8.02 0.77 -35.95
CA THR A 209 7.89 -0.47 -36.73
C THR A 209 6.44 -0.73 -37.14
N LEU A 210 5.49 -0.37 -36.28
CA LEU A 210 4.06 -0.55 -36.54
C LEU A 210 3.60 0.11 -37.86
N THR A 211 4.07 1.33 -38.15
CA THR A 211 3.71 2.06 -39.38
C THR A 211 4.70 1.89 -40.53
N SER A 212 5.72 1.03 -40.38
CA SER A 212 6.68 0.73 -41.46
C SER A 212 6.29 -0.52 -42.26
N LYS A 213 5.21 -1.20 -41.86
CA LYS A 213 4.54 -2.24 -42.67
C LYS A 213 3.71 -1.58 -43.77
#